data_AF-A0A7V1LGP9-F1
#
_entry.id   AF-A0A7V1LGP9-F1
#
_cell.length_a   1.000
_cell.length_b   1.000
_cell.length_c   1.000
_cell.angle_alpha   90.00
_cell.angle_beta   90.00
_cell.angle_gamma   90.00
#
_symmetry.space_group_name_H-M   'P 1'
#
loop_
_entity.id
_entity.type
_entity.pdbx_description
1 polymer ?
#
loop_
_entity_poly.entity_id
_entity_poly.type
_entity_poly.pdbx_seq_one_letter_code
_entity_poly.pdbx_strand_id
1 'polypeptide(L)'
;MKMKTELYKSGDRGSTKLDWLDSKHSFSFGEYYNHNNIHFGALRVLNDDIVEPGKGFGTHPHNNMEIISIVLEGALEHKDSMGSIQVIKKDDVQVMSAGTGVLHSEYNHSSEEIVNFLQIWIITAKENIKPRYDQKSFPLNERVNQLKVVVDGNQESGVLTIGQDAKVILGNLGEDKSIDYSIKKNNGIYVFV
;
A
#
# COMPACT_ATOMS: atom_id res chain seq x y z
N MET A 1 22.67 -13.51 -13.89
CA MET A 1 21.96 -14.30 -12.86
C MET A 1 20.55 -14.55 -13.36
N LYS A 2 20.03 -15.78 -13.27
CA LYS A 2 18.64 -16.07 -13.64
C LYS A 2 17.74 -15.59 -12.50
N MET A 3 16.78 -14.72 -12.77
CA MET A 3 15.81 -14.31 -11.76
C MET A 3 14.90 -15.50 -11.43
N LYS A 4 14.66 -15.73 -10.13
CA LYS A 4 13.61 -16.64 -9.68
C LYS A 4 12.28 -15.91 -9.82
N THR A 5 11.32 -16.51 -10.49
CA THR A 5 9.97 -15.98 -10.66
C THR A 5 8.99 -16.93 -9.99
N GLU A 6 8.07 -16.38 -9.21
CA GLU A 6 7.00 -17.11 -8.54
C GLU A 6 5.67 -16.42 -8.87
N LEU A 7 4.60 -17.21 -8.99
CA LEU A 7 3.26 -16.71 -9.25
C LEU A 7 2.36 -17.05 -8.07
N TYR A 8 1.73 -16.03 -7.51
CA TYR A 8 0.73 -16.15 -6.45
C TYR A 8 -0.61 -15.75 -7.05
N LYS A 9 -1.55 -16.70 -7.19
CA LYS A 9 -2.87 -16.39 -7.76
C LYS A 9 -3.76 -15.74 -6.72
N SER A 10 -4.70 -14.90 -7.15
CA SER A 10 -5.66 -14.23 -6.26
C SER A 10 -6.42 -15.20 -5.35
N GLY A 11 -6.78 -16.39 -5.85
CA GLY A 11 -7.48 -17.43 -5.08
C GLY A 11 -6.62 -18.15 -4.02
N ASP A 12 -5.30 -18.00 -4.06
CA ASP A 12 -4.36 -18.59 -3.09
C ASP A 12 -4.01 -17.62 -1.94
N ARG A 13 -4.55 -16.39 -1.99
CA ARG A 13 -4.33 -15.38 -0.93
C ARG A 13 -5.04 -15.78 0.36
N GLY A 14 -4.45 -15.38 1.48
CA GLY A 14 -5.16 -15.42 2.76
C GLY A 14 -6.39 -14.51 2.72
N SER A 15 -7.34 -14.72 3.61
CA SER A 15 -8.50 -13.82 3.67
C SER A 15 -9.07 -13.68 5.07
N THR A 16 -9.52 -12.47 5.37
CA THR A 16 -10.37 -12.16 6.51
C THR A 16 -11.71 -11.68 5.99
N LYS A 17 -12.80 -12.33 6.41
CA LYS A 17 -14.17 -11.94 6.05
C LYS A 17 -14.97 -11.68 7.32
N LEU A 18 -15.36 -10.44 7.51
CA LEU A 18 -16.24 -9.96 8.59
C LEU A 18 -17.48 -9.33 7.95
N ASP A 19 -18.47 -9.00 8.77
CA ASP A 19 -19.71 -8.33 8.30
C ASP A 19 -19.45 -6.96 7.64
N TRP A 20 -18.30 -6.34 7.91
CA TRP A 20 -17.93 -5.01 7.40
C TRP A 20 -16.64 -4.98 6.56
N LEU A 21 -15.90 -6.09 6.49
CA LEU A 21 -14.58 -6.16 5.86
C LEU A 21 -14.44 -7.43 5.02
N ASP A 22 -14.09 -7.29 3.75
CA ASP A 22 -13.49 -8.35 2.94
C ASP A 22 -12.04 -7.98 2.66
N SER A 23 -11.10 -8.72 3.24
CA SER A 23 -9.68 -8.48 3.07
C SER A 23 -9.01 -9.70 2.46
N LYS A 24 -8.22 -9.48 1.41
CA LYS A 24 -7.35 -10.50 0.80
C LYS A 24 -5.88 -10.19 1.06
N HIS A 25 -5.18 -11.13 1.67
CA HIS A 25 -3.80 -10.96 2.14
C HIS A 25 -2.81 -11.64 1.19
N SER A 26 -1.91 -10.86 0.58
CA SER A 26 -0.83 -11.43 -0.23
C SER A 26 0.25 -12.12 0.60
N PHE A 27 0.38 -11.73 1.89
CA PHE A 27 1.34 -12.28 2.85
C PHE A 27 0.64 -12.66 4.16
N SER A 28 1.35 -13.35 5.06
CA SER A 28 0.85 -13.67 6.40
C SER A 28 0.45 -12.41 7.18
N PHE A 29 -0.80 -12.35 7.63
CA PHE A 29 -1.39 -11.17 8.26
C PHE A 29 -2.57 -11.56 9.18
N GLY A 30 -2.68 -10.90 10.33
CA GLY A 30 -3.70 -11.23 11.33
C GLY A 30 -3.64 -12.71 11.73
N GLU A 31 -4.79 -13.38 11.72
CA GLU A 31 -4.90 -14.82 12.02
C GLU A 31 -4.45 -15.71 10.85
N TYR A 32 -4.32 -15.17 9.63
CA TYR A 32 -3.82 -15.93 8.50
C TYR A 32 -2.30 -16.04 8.53
N TYR A 33 -1.80 -17.27 8.61
CA TYR A 33 -0.36 -17.55 8.69
C TYR A 33 0.08 -18.59 7.65
N ASN A 34 1.08 -18.21 6.85
CA ASN A 34 1.78 -19.08 5.92
C ASN A 34 3.29 -18.85 6.06
N HIS A 35 4.00 -19.80 6.67
CA HIS A 35 5.43 -19.73 6.94
C HIS A 35 6.30 -19.52 5.68
N ASN A 36 5.82 -19.91 4.50
CA ASN A 36 6.53 -19.72 3.24
C ASN A 36 6.27 -18.35 2.60
N ASN A 37 5.32 -17.58 3.12
CA ASN A 37 4.87 -16.33 2.53
C ASN A 37 4.61 -15.27 3.61
N ILE A 38 5.68 -14.87 4.30
CA ILE A 38 5.62 -13.88 5.39
C ILE A 38 5.84 -12.45 4.88
N HIS A 39 6.74 -12.28 3.91
CA HIS A 39 7.06 -11.00 3.26
C HIS A 39 7.88 -11.23 1.98
N PHE A 40 7.97 -10.23 1.12
CA PHE A 40 8.87 -10.20 -0.05
C PHE A 40 9.89 -9.07 0.09
N GLY A 41 11.15 -9.40 0.40
CA GLY A 41 12.14 -8.37 0.72
C GLY A 41 11.65 -7.50 1.89
N ALA A 42 11.55 -6.18 1.69
CA ALA A 42 11.00 -5.25 2.68
C ALA A 42 9.47 -5.13 2.66
N LEU A 43 8.77 -5.66 1.63
CA LEU A 43 7.32 -5.63 1.52
C LEU A 43 6.71 -6.65 2.48
N ARG A 44 6.15 -6.18 3.59
CA ARG A 44 5.64 -7.00 4.70
C ARG A 44 4.15 -7.29 4.61
N VAL A 45 3.37 -6.34 4.11
CA VAL A 45 1.91 -6.47 3.95
C VAL A 45 1.52 -5.89 2.60
N LEU A 46 0.62 -6.59 1.92
CA LEU A 46 -0.11 -6.11 0.75
C LEU A 46 -1.50 -6.73 0.84
N ASN A 47 -2.42 -5.96 1.41
CA ASN A 47 -3.82 -6.33 1.52
C ASN A 47 -4.63 -5.59 0.47
N ASP A 48 -5.68 -6.25 0.00
CA ASP A 48 -6.71 -5.74 -0.89
C ASP A 48 -8.01 -5.77 -0.09
N ASP A 49 -8.39 -4.59 0.40
CA ASP A 49 -9.41 -4.41 1.42
C ASP A 49 -10.65 -3.76 0.82
N ILE A 50 -11.82 -4.36 1.08
CA ILE A 50 -13.14 -3.79 0.78
C ILE A 50 -13.84 -3.54 2.11
N VAL A 51 -14.21 -2.29 2.37
CA VAL A 51 -14.81 -1.85 3.64
C VAL A 51 -16.19 -1.27 3.40
N GLU A 52 -17.17 -1.76 4.15
CA GLU A 52 -18.57 -1.34 4.10
C GLU A 52 -18.78 0.15 4.51
N PRO A 53 -19.88 0.79 4.10
CA PRO A 53 -20.12 2.21 4.37
C PRO A 53 -20.07 2.59 5.86
N GLY A 54 -19.35 3.67 6.17
CA GLY A 54 -19.15 4.20 7.52
C GLY A 54 -18.42 3.26 8.49
N LYS A 55 -17.88 2.14 8.00
CA LYS A 55 -17.10 1.18 8.80
C LYS A 55 -15.61 1.39 8.58
N GLY A 56 -14.80 0.74 9.42
CA GLY A 56 -13.36 0.94 9.37
C GLY A 56 -12.61 0.34 10.53
N PHE A 57 -11.32 0.60 10.50
CA PHE A 57 -10.35 0.20 11.50
C PHE A 57 -10.30 1.28 12.59
N GLY A 58 -10.72 0.90 13.80
CA GLY A 58 -10.61 1.76 14.97
C GLY A 58 -9.16 2.12 15.30
N THR A 59 -8.96 3.02 16.27
CA THR A 59 -7.62 3.50 16.60
C THR A 59 -6.69 2.37 17.04
N HIS A 60 -5.56 2.20 16.34
CA HIS A 60 -4.56 1.17 16.60
C HIS A 60 -3.13 1.69 16.38
N PRO A 61 -2.11 1.08 17.02
CA PRO A 61 -0.73 1.54 16.94
C PRO A 61 0.06 0.93 15.78
N HIS A 62 0.98 1.71 15.23
CA HIS A 62 2.10 1.23 14.43
C HIS A 62 3.42 1.86 14.87
N ASN A 63 4.50 1.10 14.75
CA ASN A 63 5.88 1.54 15.00
C ASN A 63 6.77 1.00 13.87
N ASN A 64 7.81 1.74 13.49
CA ASN A 64 8.86 1.28 12.56
C ASN A 64 8.35 0.64 11.25
N MET A 65 7.31 1.23 10.65
CA MET A 65 6.70 0.78 9.41
C MET A 65 6.38 1.97 8.50
N GLU A 66 6.58 1.80 7.20
CA GLU A 66 6.06 2.70 6.17
C GLU A 66 4.71 2.13 5.71
N ILE A 67 3.64 2.88 5.92
CA ILE A 67 2.26 2.47 5.64
C ILE A 67 1.77 3.28 4.45
N ILE A 68 1.30 2.60 3.42
CA ILE A 68 0.94 3.20 2.14
C ILE A 68 -0.47 2.71 1.78
N SER A 69 -1.38 3.65 1.56
CA SER A 69 -2.75 3.37 1.13
C SER A 69 -2.97 3.87 -0.29
N ILE A 70 -3.52 3.00 -1.16
CA ILE A 70 -3.88 3.32 -2.55
C ILE A 70 -5.34 2.99 -2.77
N VAL A 71 -6.18 4.02 -2.93
CA VAL A 71 -7.62 3.83 -3.11
C VAL A 71 -7.94 3.52 -4.57
N LEU A 72 -8.61 2.39 -4.80
CA LEU A 72 -9.04 1.89 -6.11
C LEU A 72 -10.47 2.36 -6.43
N GLU A 73 -11.33 2.40 -5.40
CA GLU A 73 -12.73 2.81 -5.46
C GLU A 73 -13.16 3.44 -4.12
N GLY A 74 -14.07 4.41 -4.18
CA GLY A 74 -14.58 5.10 -2.98
C GLY A 74 -13.59 6.10 -2.39
N ALA A 75 -13.66 6.28 -1.07
CA ALA A 75 -12.78 7.18 -0.32
C ALA A 75 -12.53 6.67 1.11
N LEU A 76 -11.28 6.78 1.56
CA LEU A 76 -10.82 6.36 2.88
C LEU A 76 -10.46 7.60 3.71
N GLU A 77 -11.08 7.76 4.87
CA GLU A 77 -10.74 8.79 5.84
C GLU A 77 -9.66 8.26 6.79
N HIS A 78 -8.55 8.96 6.87
CA HIS A 78 -7.44 8.71 7.80
C HIS A 78 -7.46 9.75 8.92
N LYS A 79 -7.21 9.29 10.14
CA LYS A 79 -6.94 10.14 11.30
C LYS A 79 -5.81 9.57 12.14
N ASP A 80 -4.85 10.40 12.55
CA ASP A 80 -3.76 9.98 13.40
C ASP A 80 -3.46 10.88 14.62
N SER A 81 -2.59 10.38 15.49
CA SER A 81 -2.12 11.07 16.70
C SER A 81 -1.16 12.23 16.43
N MET A 82 -0.71 12.43 15.20
CA MET A 82 0.06 13.62 14.81
C MET A 82 -0.87 14.81 14.51
N GLY A 83 -2.19 14.57 14.46
CA GLY A 83 -3.21 15.57 14.18
C GLY A 83 -3.64 15.62 12.72
N SER A 84 -3.12 14.72 11.87
CA SER A 84 -3.56 14.63 10.48
C SER A 84 -4.95 14.01 10.40
N ILE A 85 -5.84 14.67 9.67
CA ILE A 85 -7.16 14.17 9.28
C ILE A 85 -7.28 14.42 7.79
N GLN A 86 -7.42 13.37 6.99
CA GLN A 86 -7.47 13.49 5.54
C GLN A 86 -8.38 12.45 4.91
N VAL A 87 -8.93 12.80 3.75
CA VAL A 87 -9.71 11.88 2.91
C VAL A 87 -8.85 11.52 1.70
N ILE A 88 -8.55 10.24 1.57
CA ILE A 88 -7.79 9.62 0.48
C ILE A 88 -8.81 9.13 -0.54
N LYS A 89 -8.77 9.70 -1.75
CA LYS A 89 -9.74 9.37 -2.81
C LYS A 89 -9.10 8.48 -3.87
N LYS A 90 -9.92 7.97 -4.79
CA LYS A 90 -9.42 7.30 -5.99
C LYS A 90 -8.32 8.13 -6.67
N ASP A 91 -7.25 7.46 -7.09
CA ASP A 91 -6.01 8.00 -7.65
C ASP A 91 -5.09 8.73 -6.65
N ASP A 92 -5.50 8.90 -5.38
CA ASP A 92 -4.58 9.33 -4.33
C ASP A 92 -3.72 8.16 -3.85
N VAL A 93 -2.49 8.51 -3.49
CA VAL A 93 -1.62 7.67 -2.68
C VAL A 93 -1.35 8.42 -1.39
N GLN A 94 -1.46 7.72 -0.28
CA GLN A 94 -1.10 8.21 1.04
C GLN A 94 0.11 7.44 1.55
N VAL A 95 0.99 8.11 2.28
CA VAL A 95 2.13 7.51 2.98
C VAL A 95 2.19 8.02 4.42
N MET A 96 2.31 7.11 5.37
CA MET A 96 2.60 7.39 6.76
C MET A 96 3.83 6.61 7.20
N SER A 97 4.89 7.31 7.61
CA SER A 97 6.01 6.68 8.31
C SER A 97 5.70 6.67 9.80
N ALA A 98 5.51 5.49 10.39
CA ALA A 98 5.14 5.35 11.79
C ALA A 98 6.30 5.71 12.75
N GLY A 99 7.55 5.40 12.36
CA GLY A 99 8.74 5.82 13.11
C GLY A 99 8.70 5.41 14.59
N THR A 100 8.94 6.38 15.48
CA THR A 100 8.84 6.21 16.95
C THR A 100 7.45 5.81 17.46
N GLY A 101 6.42 5.92 16.62
CA GLY A 101 5.09 5.43 16.87
C GLY A 101 3.99 6.40 16.47
N VAL A 102 2.90 5.84 15.93
CA VAL A 102 1.68 6.56 15.57
C VAL A 102 0.47 5.71 15.96
N LEU A 103 -0.53 6.34 16.58
CA LEU A 103 -1.87 5.80 16.69
C LEU A 103 -2.71 6.36 15.55
N HIS A 104 -3.40 5.50 14.79
CA HIS A 104 -4.24 5.94 13.68
C HIS A 104 -5.50 5.09 13.53
N SER A 105 -6.46 5.62 12.79
CA SER A 105 -7.70 4.96 12.41
C SER A 105 -8.05 5.29 10.97
N GLU A 106 -8.66 4.34 10.29
CA GLU A 106 -9.02 4.44 8.88
C GLU A 106 -10.48 4.01 8.70
N TYR A 107 -11.33 4.88 8.18
CA TYR A 107 -12.77 4.61 7.97
C TYR A 107 -13.17 4.87 6.53
N ASN A 108 -14.13 4.10 6.03
CA ASN A 108 -14.83 4.45 4.81
C ASN A 108 -15.53 5.80 5.02
N HIS A 109 -15.15 6.79 4.21
CA HIS A 109 -15.66 8.16 4.32
C HIS A 109 -17.13 8.29 3.87
N SER A 110 -17.61 7.33 3.07
CA SER A 110 -19.00 7.31 2.59
C SER A 110 -19.93 6.59 3.56
N SER A 111 -21.15 7.09 3.70
CA SER A 111 -22.24 6.42 4.41
C SER A 111 -23.10 5.52 3.52
N GLU A 112 -22.85 5.50 2.21
CA GLU A 112 -23.68 4.81 1.21
C GLU A 112 -22.89 3.84 0.32
N GLU A 113 -21.63 4.18 0.01
CA GLU A 113 -20.78 3.45 -0.93
C GLU A 113 -19.65 2.72 -0.20
N ILE A 114 -19.21 1.59 -0.75
CA ILE A 114 -18.01 0.88 -0.27
C ILE A 114 -16.73 1.66 -0.59
N VAL A 115 -15.63 1.31 0.09
CA VAL A 115 -14.27 1.70 -0.33
C VAL A 115 -13.45 0.45 -0.59
N ASN A 116 -12.72 0.43 -1.71
CA ASN A 116 -11.72 -0.60 -2.01
C ASN A 116 -10.35 0.05 -2.15
N PHE A 117 -9.37 -0.48 -1.42
CA PHE A 117 -8.01 0.07 -1.40
C PHE A 117 -6.97 -1.02 -1.15
N LEU A 118 -5.74 -0.73 -1.59
CA LEU A 118 -4.58 -1.52 -1.24
C LEU A 118 -3.90 -0.93 -0.02
N GLN A 119 -3.68 -1.76 1.00
CA GLN A 119 -2.96 -1.43 2.22
C GLN A 119 -1.58 -2.11 2.18
N ILE A 120 -0.54 -1.30 2.07
CA ILE A 120 0.83 -1.76 1.80
C ILE A 120 1.74 -1.35 2.94
N TRP A 121 2.44 -2.32 3.53
CA TRP A 121 3.42 -2.05 4.58
C TRP A 121 4.81 -2.42 4.11
N ILE A 122 5.72 -1.45 4.21
CA ILE A 122 7.14 -1.62 3.89
C ILE A 122 7.94 -1.41 5.17
N ILE A 123 8.78 -2.40 5.50
CA ILE A 123 9.69 -2.31 6.65
C ILE A 123 10.66 -1.15 6.40
N THR A 124 10.75 -0.23 7.36
CA THR A 124 11.66 0.92 7.25
C THR A 124 13.12 0.48 7.39
N ALA A 125 14.06 1.16 6.72
CA ALA A 125 15.48 0.85 6.82
C ALA A 125 16.12 1.35 8.13
N LYS A 126 15.49 2.33 8.79
CA LYS A 126 15.96 2.90 10.05
C LYS A 126 14.82 2.95 11.05
N GLU A 127 15.06 2.35 12.21
CA GLU A 127 14.11 2.41 13.32
C GLU A 127 14.09 3.80 13.97
N ASN A 128 12.98 4.11 14.63
CA ASN A 128 12.76 5.28 15.47
C ASN A 128 12.98 6.61 14.72
N ILE A 129 12.73 6.62 13.42
CA ILE A 129 12.66 7.87 12.64
C ILE A 129 11.50 8.75 13.13
N LYS A 130 11.57 10.04 12.83
CA LYS A 130 10.47 10.96 13.14
C LYS A 130 9.20 10.54 12.37
N PRO A 131 8.05 10.39 13.04
CA PRO A 131 6.79 10.12 12.37
C PRO A 131 6.43 11.23 11.37
N ARG A 132 5.80 10.83 10.25
CA ARG A 132 5.30 11.79 9.25
C ARG A 132 4.14 11.20 8.45
N TYR A 133 3.34 12.10 7.89
CA TYR A 133 2.25 11.81 6.98
C TYR A 133 2.44 12.64 5.71
N ASP A 134 2.11 12.06 4.55
CA ASP A 134 2.03 12.76 3.28
C ASP A 134 0.98 12.10 2.36
N GLN A 135 0.40 12.87 1.45
CA GLN A 135 -0.61 12.40 0.49
C GLN A 135 -0.51 13.17 -0.81
N LYS A 136 -0.66 12.47 -1.93
CA LYS A 136 -0.62 13.09 -3.25
C LYS A 136 -1.49 12.33 -4.26
N SER A 137 -2.13 13.09 -5.15
CA SER A 137 -2.86 12.54 -6.29
C SER A 137 -1.92 12.16 -7.43
N PHE A 138 -2.15 10.99 -8.01
CA PHE A 138 -1.47 10.48 -9.20
C PHE A 138 -2.52 10.06 -10.23
N PRO A 139 -3.10 11.02 -10.97
CA PRO A 139 -4.22 10.80 -11.87
C PRO A 139 -3.97 9.71 -12.92
N LEU A 140 -5.03 8.97 -13.29
CA LEU A 140 -4.93 7.86 -14.25
C LEU A 140 -4.29 8.25 -15.58
N ASN A 141 -4.57 9.43 -16.11
CA ASN A 141 -4.01 9.92 -17.39
C ASN A 141 -2.49 10.09 -17.35
N GLU A 142 -1.86 10.25 -16.19
CA GLU A 142 -0.40 10.30 -16.04
C GLU A 142 0.27 8.93 -16.04
N ARG A 143 -0.50 7.84 -16.11
CA ARG A 143 -0.01 6.46 -16.01
C ARG A 143 -0.59 5.51 -17.06
N VAL A 144 -1.23 6.04 -18.11
CA VAL A 144 -1.67 5.24 -19.27
C VAL A 144 -0.46 4.85 -20.12
N ASN A 145 -0.29 3.54 -20.37
CA ASN A 145 0.79 2.94 -21.16
C ASN A 145 2.19 3.37 -20.72
N GLN A 146 2.34 3.73 -19.45
CA GLN A 146 3.62 4.09 -18.83
C GLN A 146 3.62 3.68 -17.36
N LEU A 147 4.82 3.60 -16.79
CA LEU A 147 5.03 3.35 -15.37
C LEU A 147 5.30 4.68 -14.65
N LYS A 148 4.49 5.00 -13.63
CA LYS A 148 4.62 6.20 -12.80
C LYS A 148 5.11 5.80 -11.42
N VAL A 149 6.29 6.28 -11.04
CA VAL A 149 6.76 6.19 -9.65
C VAL A 149 5.86 7.10 -8.81
N VAL A 150 5.28 6.55 -7.74
CA VAL A 150 4.39 7.28 -6.82
C VAL A 150 4.97 7.39 -5.42
N VAL A 151 5.80 6.42 -5.03
CA VAL A 151 6.56 6.41 -3.77
C VAL A 151 8.00 6.03 -4.06
N ASP A 152 8.98 6.75 -3.49
CA ASP A 152 10.41 6.47 -3.63
C ASP A 152 11.19 6.70 -2.33
N GLY A 153 12.04 5.74 -1.98
CA GLY A 153 13.03 5.86 -0.90
C GLY A 153 14.16 6.86 -1.13
N ASN A 154 14.45 7.17 -2.40
CA ASN A 154 15.61 7.97 -2.80
C ASN A 154 15.29 9.46 -2.97
N GLN A 155 14.13 9.91 -2.48
CA GLN A 155 13.71 11.32 -2.47
C GLN A 155 13.72 11.99 -3.85
N GLU A 156 13.24 11.28 -4.88
CA GLU A 156 12.99 11.87 -6.20
C GLU A 156 11.95 13.00 -6.08
N SER A 157 12.17 14.11 -6.81
CA SER A 157 11.25 15.26 -6.73
C SER A 157 9.89 14.91 -7.31
N GLY A 158 8.82 15.33 -6.63
CA GLY A 158 7.45 15.18 -7.13
C GLY A 158 6.81 13.82 -6.88
N VAL A 159 7.40 12.95 -6.05
CA VAL A 159 6.77 11.71 -5.56
C VAL A 159 6.71 11.68 -4.04
N LEU A 160 5.91 10.79 -3.47
CA LEU A 160 5.89 10.58 -2.02
C LEU A 160 7.17 9.85 -1.60
N THR A 161 7.61 10.07 -0.37
CA THR A 161 8.88 9.49 0.12
C THR A 161 8.63 8.41 1.15
N ILE A 162 9.55 7.45 1.28
CA ILE A 162 9.60 6.42 2.36
C ILE A 162 11.01 6.26 2.92
N GLY A 163 11.13 5.72 4.13
CA GLY A 163 12.40 5.44 4.80
C GLY A 163 13.10 4.14 4.38
N GLN A 164 12.89 3.62 3.16
CA GLN A 164 13.43 2.33 2.69
C GLN A 164 13.88 2.43 1.24
N ASP A 165 14.94 1.71 0.81
CA ASP A 165 15.35 1.61 -0.61
C ASP A 165 14.36 0.74 -1.41
N ALA A 166 13.18 1.30 -1.62
CA ALA A 166 12.08 0.69 -2.35
C ALA A 166 11.34 1.77 -3.17
N LYS A 167 10.64 1.32 -4.20
CA LYS A 167 9.75 2.16 -5.01
C LYS A 167 8.38 1.49 -5.11
N VAL A 168 7.33 2.30 -5.06
CA VAL A 168 5.97 1.89 -5.48
C VAL A 168 5.68 2.58 -6.80
N ILE A 169 5.25 1.79 -7.78
CA ILE A 169 5.07 2.21 -9.16
C ILE A 169 3.68 1.77 -9.59
N LEU A 170 2.93 2.69 -10.18
CA LEU A 170 1.61 2.41 -10.76
C LEU A 170 1.68 2.47 -12.27
N GLY A 171 0.92 1.61 -12.94
CA GLY A 171 0.79 1.59 -14.38
C GLY A 171 -0.61 1.17 -14.79
N ASN A 172 -1.08 1.68 -15.91
CA ASN A 172 -2.32 1.26 -16.56
C ASN A 172 -2.02 0.94 -18.02
N LEU A 173 -1.83 -0.34 -18.35
CA LEU A 173 -1.45 -0.78 -19.69
C LEU A 173 -2.69 -1.20 -20.46
N GLY A 174 -2.83 -0.67 -21.68
CA GLY A 174 -3.82 -1.15 -22.64
C GLY A 174 -3.45 -2.51 -23.22
N GLU A 175 -4.39 -3.11 -23.94
CA GLU A 175 -4.19 -4.34 -24.69
C GLU A 175 -2.99 -4.23 -25.65
N ASP A 176 -2.21 -5.30 -25.75
CA ASP A 176 -0.99 -5.40 -26.57
C ASP A 176 0.10 -4.35 -26.28
N LYS A 177 0.06 -3.68 -25.12
CA LYS A 177 1.11 -2.76 -24.68
C LYS A 177 2.08 -3.46 -23.73
N SER A 178 3.36 -3.20 -23.96
CA SER A 178 4.47 -3.65 -23.10
C SER A 178 5.32 -2.47 -22.69
N ILE A 179 5.86 -2.52 -21.47
CA ILE A 179 6.82 -1.55 -20.96
C ILE A 179 8.01 -2.31 -20.39
N ASP A 180 9.20 -1.96 -20.84
CA ASP A 180 10.43 -2.50 -20.27
C ASP A 180 10.76 -1.79 -18.95
N TYR A 181 11.07 -2.58 -17.93
CA TYR A 181 11.54 -2.06 -16.65
C TYR A 181 12.85 -2.73 -16.24
N SER A 182 13.86 -1.89 -15.96
CA SER A 182 15.19 -2.36 -15.54
C SER A 182 15.27 -2.47 -14.03
N ILE A 183 15.55 -3.68 -13.55
CA ILE A 183 15.70 -3.96 -12.12
C ILE A 183 17.09 -3.52 -11.66
N LYS A 184 17.15 -2.74 -10.58
CA LYS A 184 18.41 -2.41 -9.92
C LYS A 184 19.06 -3.68 -9.36
N LYS A 185 20.39 -3.76 -9.45
CA LYS A 185 21.15 -4.89 -8.89
C LYS A 185 20.82 -5.06 -7.40
N ASN A 186 20.56 -6.30 -6.98
CA ASN A 186 20.16 -6.72 -5.63
C ASN A 186 18.71 -6.42 -5.22
N ASN A 187 17.89 -5.84 -6.10
CA ASN A 187 16.46 -5.66 -5.84
C ASN A 187 15.65 -6.80 -6.47
N GLY A 188 14.48 -7.08 -5.89
CA GLY A 188 13.43 -7.88 -6.50
C GLY A 188 12.29 -6.99 -7.01
N ILE A 189 11.39 -7.57 -7.81
CA ILE A 189 10.10 -6.95 -8.16
C ILE A 189 8.98 -7.85 -7.66
N TYR A 190 8.01 -7.21 -6.99
CA TYR A 190 6.68 -7.78 -6.78
C TYR A 190 5.71 -7.05 -7.71
N VAL A 191 4.99 -7.80 -8.55
CA VAL A 191 3.95 -7.25 -9.44
C VAL A 191 2.59 -7.68 -8.91
N PHE A 192 1.70 -6.72 -8.67
CA PHE A 192 0.31 -6.96 -8.32
C PHE A 192 -0.56 -6.53 -9.51
N VAL A 193 -1.48 -7.41 -9.92
CA VAL A 193 -2.37 -7.21 -11.09
C VAL A 193 -3.79 -7.52 -10.66
#